data_AF-A0A6A4SX61-F1
#
_entry.id   AF-A0A6A4SX61-F1
#
_cell.length_a   1.000
_cell.length_b   1.000
_cell.length_c   1.000
_cell.angle_alpha   90.00
_cell.angle_beta   90.00
_cell.angle_gamma   90.00
#
_symmetry.space_group_name_H-M   'P 1'
#
loop_
_entity.id
_entity.type
_entity.pdbx_description
1 polymer ?
#
loop_
_entity_poly.entity_id
_entity_poly.type
_entity_poly.pdbx_seq_one_letter_code
_entity_poly.pdbx_strand_id
1 'polypeptide(L)'
;MEGNRDEAERCINIATRALEAGDREKAEKFLVKAEKLYPTDAAKALLDALTKNGSSAGNGAYRRRPAESSESTGARPEREGQESAGGDSSKGFTKDQVEGVQRIKRCKDYYEVLGAGKEAGEDELKKAYRKLALKFHPDKNHAPGATEAFKKIGNAYAVLSNPDKRRQYDLTGGEEPSSQGHSHGGGFDFHRGFEADITPEDLFNMFFGGGFPSSSTHTFTNGRTSYSNHTDSRQERTEERGDGGFSVFIQLMPIVVLILVSILSQMMVSPPPYSLYSRPSTGQTLKRQTENLHVDYYVTKDFKSEFKGSALHQIEKNVEEDYVANVRNNCWKERQTKTDLLYAAKVYRDDRMRKKAELMTMDNCKELDRLNNLFRGG
;
A
#
# COMPACT_ATOMS: atom_id res chain seq x y z
N MET A 1 -1.46 -13.88 -0.43
CA MET A 1 -0.03 -14.15 -0.77
C MET A 1 0.18 -14.33 -2.28
N GLU A 2 -0.76 -13.94 -3.15
CA GLU A 2 -0.71 -14.29 -4.59
C GLU A 2 0.22 -13.40 -5.41
N GLY A 3 0.39 -12.11 -5.07
CA GLY A 3 1.21 -11.19 -5.87
C GLY A 3 2.70 -11.58 -6.05
N ASN A 4 3.28 -12.36 -5.12
CA ASN A 4 4.65 -12.87 -5.28
C ASN A 4 4.72 -14.02 -6.29
N ARG A 5 3.62 -14.77 -6.45
CA ARG A 5 3.52 -15.87 -7.42
C ARG A 5 3.46 -15.33 -8.85
N ASP A 6 2.64 -14.31 -9.09
CA ASP A 6 2.51 -13.68 -10.42
C ASP A 6 3.85 -13.10 -10.91
N GLU A 7 4.64 -12.50 -10.01
CA GLU A 7 5.97 -11.96 -10.35
C GLU A 7 7.01 -13.07 -10.58
N ALA A 8 6.93 -14.19 -9.85
CA ALA A 8 7.75 -15.37 -10.12
C ALA A 8 7.40 -16.00 -11.48
N GLU A 9 6.10 -16.13 -11.80
CA GLU A 9 5.63 -16.61 -13.11
C GLU A 9 6.07 -15.67 -14.25
N ARG A 10 6.06 -14.34 -14.06
CA ARG A 10 6.67 -13.40 -15.01
C ARG A 10 8.18 -13.63 -15.21
N CYS A 11 8.93 -13.84 -14.13
CA CYS A 11 10.37 -14.10 -14.20
C CYS A 11 10.68 -15.42 -14.94
N ILE A 12 9.90 -16.48 -14.72
CA ILE A 12 10.02 -17.75 -15.44
C ILE A 12 9.79 -17.56 -16.95
N ASN A 13 8.72 -16.85 -17.35
CA ASN A 13 8.44 -16.57 -18.76
C ASN A 13 9.56 -15.77 -19.46
N ILE A 14 10.21 -14.84 -18.76
CA ILE A 14 11.37 -14.10 -19.29
C ILE A 14 12.57 -15.04 -19.45
N ALA A 15 12.80 -15.95 -18.51
CA ALA A 15 13.86 -16.93 -18.59
C ALA A 15 13.66 -17.92 -19.76
N THR A 16 12.43 -18.42 -19.98
CA THR A 16 12.12 -19.31 -21.12
C THR A 16 12.47 -18.65 -22.46
N ARG A 17 12.10 -17.38 -22.65
CA ARG A 17 12.47 -16.61 -23.86
C ARG A 17 13.97 -16.38 -24.00
N ALA A 18 14.70 -16.24 -22.89
CA ALA A 18 16.15 -16.13 -22.90
C ALA A 18 16.81 -17.47 -23.30
N LEU A 19 16.27 -18.61 -22.86
CA LEU A 19 16.71 -19.95 -23.31
C LEU A 19 16.46 -20.16 -24.81
N GLU A 20 15.29 -19.77 -25.31
CA GLU A 20 14.96 -19.80 -26.76
C GLU A 20 15.92 -18.94 -27.59
N ALA A 21 16.37 -17.80 -27.05
CA ALA A 21 17.37 -16.93 -27.66
C ALA A 21 18.83 -17.38 -27.45
N GLY A 22 19.08 -18.49 -26.73
CA GLY A 22 20.42 -18.99 -26.41
C GLY A 22 21.16 -18.23 -25.30
N ASP A 23 20.54 -17.22 -24.68
CA ASP A 23 21.11 -16.39 -23.61
C ASP A 23 20.92 -17.05 -22.24
N ARG A 24 21.78 -18.05 -21.98
CA ARG A 24 21.70 -18.93 -20.79
C ARG A 24 21.99 -18.19 -19.48
N GLU A 25 22.93 -17.25 -19.47
CA GLU A 25 23.24 -16.44 -18.30
C GLU A 25 22.05 -15.58 -17.86
N LYS A 26 21.34 -14.98 -18.82
CA LYS A 26 20.14 -14.19 -18.54
C LYS A 26 19.01 -15.07 -18.02
N ALA A 27 18.81 -16.24 -18.61
CA ALA A 27 17.84 -17.22 -18.14
C ALA A 27 18.08 -17.61 -16.66
N GLU A 28 19.32 -17.95 -16.31
CA GLU A 28 19.71 -18.31 -14.93
C GLU A 28 19.40 -17.18 -13.94
N LYS A 29 19.81 -15.94 -14.25
CA LYS A 29 19.58 -14.74 -13.42
C LYS A 29 18.07 -14.52 -13.13
N PHE A 30 17.19 -14.75 -14.12
CA PHE A 30 15.75 -14.62 -13.93
C PHE A 30 15.12 -15.81 -13.18
N LEU A 31 15.65 -17.03 -13.33
CA LEU A 31 15.15 -18.20 -12.60
C LEU A 31 15.52 -18.17 -11.11
N VAL A 32 16.76 -17.78 -10.77
CA VAL A 32 17.17 -17.56 -9.37
C VAL A 32 16.33 -16.45 -8.72
N LYS A 33 16.00 -15.40 -9.48
CA LYS A 33 15.07 -14.35 -9.01
C LYS A 33 13.65 -14.91 -8.78
N ALA A 34 13.15 -15.77 -9.67
CA ALA A 34 11.84 -16.40 -9.51
C ALA A 34 11.78 -17.27 -8.24
N GLU A 35 12.78 -18.13 -8.02
CA GLU A 35 12.85 -19.00 -6.84
C GLU A 35 12.93 -18.19 -5.52
N LYS A 36 13.68 -17.08 -5.51
CA LYS A 36 13.75 -16.17 -4.35
C LYS A 36 12.43 -15.45 -4.04
N LEU A 37 11.60 -15.20 -5.06
CA LEU A 37 10.30 -14.53 -4.90
C LEU A 37 9.19 -15.50 -4.46
N TYR A 38 9.11 -16.66 -5.12
CA TYR A 38 8.19 -17.74 -4.80
C TYR A 38 8.74 -19.07 -5.35
N PRO A 39 9.19 -20.01 -4.48
CA PRO A 39 9.70 -21.30 -4.93
C PRO A 39 8.64 -22.08 -5.72
N THR A 40 8.94 -22.40 -6.98
CA THR A 40 8.07 -23.21 -7.86
C THR A 40 8.84 -24.36 -8.45
N ASP A 41 8.16 -25.49 -8.68
CA ASP A 41 8.75 -26.66 -9.32
C ASP A 41 9.21 -26.37 -10.75
N ALA A 42 8.52 -25.44 -11.45
CA ALA A 42 8.89 -24.97 -12.78
C ALA A 42 10.23 -24.21 -12.80
N ALA A 43 10.46 -23.29 -11.85
CA ALA A 43 11.73 -22.58 -11.76
C ALA A 43 12.89 -23.54 -11.44
N LYS A 44 12.69 -24.46 -10.51
CA LYS A 44 13.68 -25.48 -10.13
C LYS A 44 14.01 -26.42 -11.29
N ALA A 45 13.01 -26.95 -11.99
CA ALA A 45 13.22 -27.83 -13.14
C ALA A 45 14.04 -27.16 -14.26
N LEU A 46 13.87 -25.85 -14.48
CA LEU A 46 14.64 -25.09 -15.47
C LEU A 46 16.07 -24.78 -15.01
N LEU A 47 16.31 -24.53 -13.71
CA LEU A 47 17.67 -24.43 -13.14
C LEU A 47 18.41 -25.76 -13.20
N ASP A 48 17.74 -26.85 -12.86
CA ASP A 48 18.25 -28.23 -13.00
C ASP A 48 18.60 -28.56 -14.46
N ALA A 49 17.78 -28.14 -15.42
CA ALA A 49 18.05 -28.34 -16.84
C ALA A 49 19.26 -27.50 -17.31
N LEU A 50 19.40 -26.27 -16.83
CA LEU A 50 20.54 -25.39 -17.13
C LEU A 50 21.86 -25.96 -16.61
N THR A 51 21.87 -26.44 -15.36
CA THR A 51 23.05 -27.02 -14.70
C THR A 51 23.44 -28.37 -15.31
N LYS A 52 22.48 -29.29 -15.55
CA LYS A 52 22.74 -30.57 -16.23
C LYS A 52 23.29 -30.38 -17.64
N ASN A 53 22.76 -29.41 -18.39
CA ASN A 53 23.27 -29.05 -19.72
C ASN A 53 24.51 -28.13 -19.69
N GLY A 54 25.09 -27.87 -18.51
CA GLY A 54 26.29 -27.04 -18.32
C GLY A 54 27.59 -27.85 -18.19
N SER A 55 27.51 -29.17 -17.97
CA SER A 55 28.69 -30.02 -17.69
C SER A 55 29.34 -30.66 -18.93
N SER A 56 29.08 -30.16 -20.14
CA SER A 56 29.76 -30.66 -21.35
C SER A 56 29.97 -29.57 -22.41
N ALA A 57 31.09 -28.86 -22.32
CA ALA A 57 31.89 -28.31 -23.44
C ALA A 57 33.02 -27.41 -22.90
N GLY A 58 34.13 -28.00 -22.48
CA GLY A 58 35.37 -27.25 -22.23
C GLY A 58 36.18 -27.07 -23.52
N ASN A 59 36.64 -25.83 -23.78
CA ASN A 59 37.70 -25.42 -24.71
C ASN A 59 38.02 -26.30 -25.95
N GLY A 60 37.67 -25.79 -27.14
CA GLY A 60 38.21 -26.25 -28.43
C GLY A 60 38.42 -25.07 -29.39
N ALA A 61 39.65 -24.87 -29.86
CA ALA A 61 40.04 -23.70 -30.65
C ALA A 61 40.04 -23.95 -32.17
N TYR A 62 40.13 -22.85 -32.95
CA TYR A 62 40.41 -22.77 -34.40
C TYR A 62 39.41 -23.39 -35.41
N ARG A 63 38.86 -22.53 -36.28
CA ARG A 63 39.18 -22.53 -37.73
C ARG A 63 38.76 -21.25 -38.46
N ARG A 64 39.50 -20.91 -39.53
CA ARG A 64 39.26 -19.76 -40.44
C ARG A 64 38.40 -20.16 -41.66
N ARG A 65 37.74 -19.13 -42.23
CA ARG A 65 37.38 -18.82 -43.66
C ARG A 65 37.93 -19.74 -44.78
N PRO A 66 37.27 -19.81 -45.98
CA PRO A 66 36.92 -18.70 -46.90
C PRO A 66 35.39 -18.61 -47.23
N ALA A 67 34.76 -17.63 -47.89
CA ALA A 67 35.13 -16.47 -48.75
C ALA A 67 35.14 -16.70 -50.29
N GLU A 68 34.01 -16.37 -50.96
CA GLU A 68 33.78 -16.02 -52.40
C GLU A 68 32.39 -15.31 -52.46
N SER A 69 32.26 -14.02 -52.87
CA SER A 69 31.87 -13.48 -54.21
C SER A 69 30.54 -14.03 -54.79
N SER A 70 29.56 -13.25 -55.24
CA SER A 70 29.28 -11.78 -55.26
C SER A 70 27.74 -11.56 -55.46
N GLU A 71 27.09 -10.40 -55.68
CA GLU A 71 27.51 -9.00 -55.96
C GLU A 71 26.40 -7.95 -55.59
N SER A 72 26.55 -6.72 -56.14
CA SER A 72 25.63 -5.56 -56.38
C SER A 72 24.11 -5.72 -56.14
N THR A 73 23.27 -4.73 -55.76
CA THR A 73 23.33 -3.25 -55.51
C THR A 73 22.28 -2.92 -54.40
N GLY A 74 22.20 -1.78 -53.71
CA GLY A 74 22.93 -0.51 -53.72
C GLY A 74 22.47 0.44 -52.56
N ALA A 75 22.97 1.69 -52.54
CA ALA A 75 22.58 2.81 -51.65
C ALA A 75 22.91 2.75 -50.13
N ARG A 76 24.12 3.20 -49.76
CA ARG A 76 24.43 4.04 -48.57
C ARG A 76 24.32 5.53 -48.99
N PRO A 77 24.43 6.59 -48.13
CA PRO A 77 25.18 6.74 -46.85
C PRO A 77 24.29 7.20 -45.66
N GLU A 78 24.68 7.47 -44.41
CA GLU A 78 25.88 7.39 -43.52
C GLU A 78 25.33 7.53 -42.06
N ARG A 79 25.66 6.73 -41.02
CA ARG A 79 26.90 6.65 -40.18
C ARG A 79 27.48 8.03 -39.82
N GLU A 80 27.89 8.34 -38.59
CA GLU A 80 28.67 7.59 -37.58
C GLU A 80 27.97 7.60 -36.19
N GLY A 81 28.32 6.85 -35.13
CA GLY A 81 29.63 6.59 -34.53
C GLY A 81 29.99 7.74 -33.56
N GLN A 82 30.49 7.56 -32.34
CA GLN A 82 30.87 6.37 -31.57
C GLN A 82 31.06 6.77 -30.08
N GLU A 83 31.10 5.79 -29.18
CA GLU A 83 31.72 5.86 -27.84
C GLU A 83 31.09 6.62 -26.65
N SER A 84 31.25 5.94 -25.53
CA SER A 84 30.80 6.17 -24.16
C SER A 84 31.53 7.27 -23.40
N ALA A 85 30.78 8.09 -22.64
CA ALA A 85 31.21 8.63 -21.35
C ALA A 85 30.01 9.10 -20.50
N GLY A 86 30.05 8.86 -19.18
CA GLY A 86 29.15 9.48 -18.20
C GLY A 86 27.74 8.88 -18.11
N GLY A 87 27.38 8.32 -16.94
CA GLY A 87 26.04 7.80 -16.70
C GLY A 87 25.12 8.82 -16.02
N ASP A 88 23.84 8.77 -16.36
CA ASP A 88 22.74 9.00 -15.41
C ASP A 88 21.50 8.18 -15.82
N SER A 89 20.59 7.95 -14.87
CA SER A 89 19.57 6.90 -14.89
C SER A 89 18.32 7.29 -15.68
N SER A 90 18.36 7.15 -17.01
CA SER A 90 17.18 7.33 -17.88
C SER A 90 16.18 6.16 -17.77
N LYS A 91 15.41 6.14 -16.67
CA LYS A 91 14.18 5.33 -16.58
C LYS A 91 13.24 5.73 -17.72
N GLY A 92 12.99 4.81 -18.66
CA GLY A 92 12.16 5.07 -19.83
C GLY A 92 10.73 5.47 -19.46
N PHE A 93 10.37 6.72 -19.73
CA PHE A 93 9.01 7.25 -19.60
C PHE A 93 8.28 7.21 -20.95
N THR A 94 6.96 7.02 -20.94
CA THR A 94 6.16 7.06 -22.17
C THR A 94 5.83 8.50 -22.58
N LYS A 95 5.61 8.72 -23.88
CA LYS A 95 5.21 10.04 -24.41
C LYS A 95 3.94 10.56 -23.71
N ASP A 96 2.97 9.68 -23.51
CA ASP A 96 1.70 9.94 -22.82
C ASP A 96 1.88 10.38 -21.36
N GLN A 97 2.90 9.86 -20.65
CA GLN A 97 3.23 10.30 -19.30
C GLN A 97 3.73 11.74 -19.29
N VAL A 98 4.62 12.11 -20.21
CA VAL A 98 5.13 13.49 -20.35
C VAL A 98 3.99 14.45 -20.71
N GLU A 99 3.15 14.09 -21.68
CA GLU A 99 2.01 14.91 -22.10
C GLU A 99 1.01 15.12 -20.96
N GLY A 100 0.70 14.05 -20.21
CA GLY A 100 -0.16 14.12 -19.03
C GLY A 100 0.38 15.03 -17.93
N VAL A 101 1.68 14.95 -17.63
CA VAL A 101 2.35 15.84 -16.66
C VAL A 101 2.28 17.29 -17.11
N GLN A 102 2.61 17.56 -18.38
CA GLN A 102 2.54 18.91 -18.92
C GLN A 102 1.11 19.47 -18.92
N ARG A 103 0.09 18.65 -19.18
CA ARG A 103 -1.31 19.07 -19.11
C ARG A 103 -1.67 19.55 -17.70
N ILE A 104 -1.39 18.76 -16.67
CA ILE A 104 -1.69 19.13 -15.27
C ILE A 104 -0.90 20.37 -14.84
N LYS A 105 0.37 20.51 -15.28
CA LYS A 105 1.17 21.71 -15.01
C LYS A 105 0.56 22.97 -15.64
N ARG A 106 -0.05 22.87 -16.83
CA ARG A 106 -0.70 23.97 -17.57
C ARG A 106 -2.07 24.36 -17.02
N CYS A 107 -2.81 23.44 -16.40
CA CYS A 107 -4.09 23.77 -15.75
C CYS A 107 -3.87 24.71 -14.55
N LYS A 108 -4.77 25.71 -14.44
CA LYS A 108 -4.85 26.65 -13.31
C LYS A 108 -6.00 26.28 -12.37
N ASP A 109 -7.18 25.99 -12.91
CA ASP A 109 -8.38 25.61 -12.14
C ASP A 109 -8.21 24.21 -11.50
N TYR A 110 -8.51 24.08 -10.21
CA TYR A 110 -8.48 22.78 -9.51
C TYR A 110 -9.46 21.75 -10.08
N TYR A 111 -10.59 22.21 -10.61
CA TYR A 111 -11.56 21.36 -11.32
C TYR A 111 -10.95 20.76 -12.60
N GLU A 112 -10.19 21.55 -13.37
CA GLU A 112 -9.49 21.08 -14.57
C GLU A 112 -8.32 20.14 -14.24
N VAL A 113 -7.58 20.44 -13.16
CA VAL A 113 -6.50 19.58 -12.64
C VAL A 113 -7.02 18.18 -12.29
N LEU A 114 -8.21 18.09 -11.68
CA LEU A 114 -8.86 16.79 -11.41
C LEU A 114 -9.61 16.22 -12.63
N GLY A 115 -9.91 17.05 -13.63
CA GLY A 115 -10.74 16.67 -14.78
C GLY A 115 -12.20 16.42 -14.41
N ALA A 116 -12.74 17.19 -13.45
CA ALA A 116 -14.11 17.13 -12.95
C ALA A 116 -14.86 18.44 -13.27
N GLY A 117 -16.20 18.39 -13.35
CA GLY A 117 -17.01 19.59 -13.53
C GLY A 117 -17.10 20.45 -12.27
N LYS A 118 -17.47 21.74 -12.39
CA LYS A 118 -17.70 22.62 -11.23
C LYS A 118 -18.86 22.14 -10.34
N GLU A 119 -19.82 21.43 -10.91
CA GLU A 119 -20.94 20.77 -10.20
C GLU A 119 -20.61 19.35 -9.69
N ALA A 120 -19.35 18.88 -9.81
CA ALA A 120 -19.01 17.50 -9.45
C ALA A 120 -19.22 17.22 -7.95
N GLY A 121 -19.86 16.08 -7.64
CA GLY A 121 -20.07 15.63 -6.26
C GLY A 121 -18.76 15.13 -5.61
N GLU A 122 -18.74 15.04 -4.28
CA GLU A 122 -17.56 14.56 -3.52
C GLU A 122 -17.10 13.17 -3.96
N ASP A 123 -18.04 12.26 -4.25
CA ASP A 123 -17.75 10.93 -4.78
C ASP A 123 -17.08 10.94 -6.15
N GLU A 124 -17.41 11.93 -7.00
CA GLU A 124 -16.82 12.10 -8.32
C GLU A 124 -15.41 12.67 -8.21
N LEU A 125 -15.22 13.71 -7.39
CA LEU A 125 -13.90 14.26 -7.05
C LEU A 125 -12.97 13.17 -6.46
N LYS A 126 -13.50 12.33 -5.56
CA LYS A 126 -12.77 11.20 -4.95
C LYS A 126 -12.46 10.08 -5.96
N LYS A 127 -13.28 9.88 -6.99
CA LYS A 127 -12.99 8.94 -8.10
C LYS A 127 -11.93 9.52 -9.05
N ALA A 128 -12.04 10.81 -9.39
CA ALA A 128 -11.11 11.53 -10.25
C ALA A 128 -9.70 11.59 -9.63
N TYR A 129 -9.60 12.00 -8.36
CA TYR A 129 -8.36 12.01 -7.59
C TYR A 129 -7.70 10.63 -7.55
N ARG A 130 -8.42 9.56 -7.20
CA ARG A 130 -7.88 8.18 -7.20
C ARG A 130 -7.33 7.76 -8.57
N LYS A 131 -8.03 8.10 -9.66
CA LYS A 131 -7.62 7.78 -11.04
C LYS A 131 -6.35 8.54 -11.46
N LEU A 132 -6.17 9.78 -11.00
CA LEU A 132 -4.99 10.60 -11.28
C LEU A 132 -3.82 10.22 -10.37
N ALA A 133 -4.04 10.04 -9.07
CA ALA A 133 -3.01 9.63 -8.12
C ALA A 133 -2.32 8.33 -8.56
N LEU A 134 -3.06 7.32 -9.03
CA LEU A 134 -2.48 6.08 -9.57
C LEU A 134 -1.69 6.25 -10.87
N LYS A 135 -1.96 7.30 -11.66
CA LYS A 135 -1.29 7.60 -12.94
C LYS A 135 -0.05 8.48 -12.79
N PHE A 136 -0.03 9.33 -11.76
CA PHE A 136 1.03 10.29 -11.49
C PHE A 136 1.84 9.97 -10.23
N HIS A 137 1.61 8.80 -9.62
CA HIS A 137 2.39 8.30 -8.49
C HIS A 137 3.89 8.26 -8.83
N PRO A 138 4.79 8.79 -7.96
CA PRO A 138 6.21 8.94 -8.28
C PRO A 138 6.93 7.60 -8.57
N ASP A 139 6.48 6.50 -7.96
CA ASP A 139 7.00 5.15 -8.23
C ASP A 139 6.61 4.59 -9.62
N LYS A 140 5.52 5.09 -10.23
CA LYS A 140 4.99 4.58 -11.51
C LYS A 140 5.20 5.52 -12.68
N ASN A 141 5.34 6.82 -12.42
CA ASN A 141 5.53 7.84 -13.44
C ASN A 141 6.83 8.62 -13.16
N HIS A 142 7.86 8.31 -13.95
CA HIS A 142 9.20 8.90 -13.86
C HIS A 142 9.40 10.05 -14.87
N ALA A 143 8.33 10.57 -15.47
CA ALA A 143 8.43 11.69 -16.41
C ALA A 143 8.87 12.98 -15.70
N PRO A 144 9.64 13.87 -16.37
CA PRO A 144 10.11 15.12 -15.79
C PRO A 144 8.94 16.00 -15.36
N GLY A 145 8.91 16.36 -14.07
CA GLY A 145 7.82 17.14 -13.45
C GLY A 145 6.64 16.31 -12.92
N ALA A 146 6.69 14.97 -12.95
CA ALA A 146 5.61 14.13 -12.41
C ALA A 146 5.27 14.44 -10.95
N THR A 147 6.29 14.66 -10.10
CA THR A 147 6.12 15.05 -8.69
C THR A 147 5.39 16.38 -8.52
N GLU A 148 5.62 17.36 -9.40
CA GLU A 148 4.94 18.66 -9.36
C GLU A 148 3.47 18.53 -9.80
N ALA A 149 3.21 17.73 -10.85
CA ALA A 149 1.85 17.41 -11.27
C ALA A 149 1.07 16.65 -10.18
N PHE A 150 1.73 15.71 -9.49
CA PHE A 150 1.15 14.97 -8.36
C PHE A 150 0.83 15.89 -7.17
N LYS A 151 1.73 16.83 -6.83
CA LYS A 151 1.47 17.88 -5.82
C LYS A 151 0.25 18.74 -6.20
N LYS A 152 0.16 19.20 -7.46
CA LYS A 152 -1.02 19.94 -7.96
C LYS A 152 -2.32 19.14 -7.83
N ILE A 153 -2.31 17.84 -8.17
CA ILE A 153 -3.48 16.95 -7.99
C ILE A 153 -3.87 16.83 -6.50
N GLY A 154 -2.89 16.73 -5.60
CA GLY A 154 -3.09 16.70 -4.15
C GLY A 154 -3.76 17.97 -3.63
N ASN A 155 -3.20 19.15 -3.97
CA ASN A 155 -3.73 20.45 -3.57
C ASN A 155 -5.17 20.66 -4.08
N ALA A 156 -5.41 20.36 -5.36
CA ALA A 156 -6.72 20.48 -5.98
C ALA A 156 -7.79 19.64 -5.26
N TYR A 157 -7.45 18.39 -4.91
CA TYR A 157 -8.38 17.55 -4.15
C TYR A 157 -8.56 18.03 -2.70
N ALA A 158 -7.49 18.42 -2.01
CA ALA A 158 -7.57 18.88 -0.61
C ALA A 158 -8.41 20.16 -0.42
N VAL A 159 -8.50 21.00 -1.44
CA VAL A 159 -9.39 22.18 -1.48
C VAL A 159 -10.82 21.77 -1.87
N LEU A 160 -10.99 21.01 -2.94
CA LEU A 160 -12.32 20.68 -3.48
C LEU A 160 -13.07 19.59 -2.70
N SER A 161 -12.39 18.75 -1.92
CA SER A 161 -13.00 17.67 -1.13
C SER A 161 -13.57 18.13 0.21
N ASN A 162 -13.36 19.39 0.60
CA ASN A 162 -13.92 19.98 1.81
C ASN A 162 -14.92 21.07 1.40
N PRO A 163 -16.19 21.00 1.83
CA PRO A 163 -17.24 21.90 1.34
C PRO A 163 -17.00 23.38 1.68
N ASP A 164 -16.37 23.68 2.82
CA ASP A 164 -16.07 25.04 3.24
C ASP A 164 -14.90 25.63 2.43
N LYS A 165 -13.83 24.85 2.24
CA LYS A 165 -12.68 25.24 1.41
C LYS A 165 -13.05 25.38 -0.07
N ARG A 166 -13.88 24.47 -0.58
CA ARG A 166 -14.43 24.54 -1.95
C ARG A 166 -15.23 25.82 -2.13
N ARG A 167 -16.15 26.14 -1.21
CA ARG A 167 -16.93 27.40 -1.24
C ARG A 167 -16.02 28.64 -1.23
N GLN A 168 -14.97 28.64 -0.42
CA GLN A 168 -13.99 29.75 -0.38
C GLN A 168 -13.20 29.89 -1.69
N TYR A 169 -12.81 28.77 -2.30
CA TYR A 169 -12.13 28.74 -3.61
C TYR A 169 -13.05 29.23 -4.74
N ASP A 170 -14.31 28.77 -4.76
CA ASP A 170 -15.31 29.18 -5.74
C ASP A 170 -15.67 30.68 -5.62
N LEU A 171 -15.56 31.26 -4.42
CA LEU A 171 -15.79 32.70 -4.17
C LEU A 171 -14.59 33.59 -4.48
N THR A 172 -13.36 33.13 -4.22
CA THR A 172 -12.13 33.92 -4.43
C THR A 172 -11.73 34.02 -5.91
N GLY A 173 -12.21 33.08 -6.74
CA GLY A 173 -11.80 32.94 -8.14
C GLY A 173 -10.54 32.09 -8.26
N GLY A 174 -10.50 31.22 -9.28
CA GLY A 174 -9.62 30.04 -9.32
C GLY A 174 -8.12 30.26 -9.55
N GLU A 175 -7.57 31.46 -9.34
CA GLU A 175 -6.13 31.70 -9.48
C GLU A 175 -5.37 31.32 -8.19
N GLU A 176 -4.40 30.40 -8.29
CA GLU A 176 -3.34 30.30 -7.28
C GLU A 176 -2.60 31.66 -7.22
N PRO A 177 -2.46 32.28 -6.03
CA PRO A 177 -1.68 33.50 -5.92
C PRO A 177 -0.20 33.18 -6.19
N SER A 178 0.28 33.56 -7.37
CA SER A 178 1.70 33.46 -7.70
C SER A 178 2.51 34.28 -6.70
N SER A 179 3.43 33.61 -6.00
CA SER A 179 4.15 34.12 -4.84
C SER A 179 5.01 35.36 -5.12
N GLN A 180 4.42 36.56 -5.04
CA GLN A 180 5.14 37.83 -5.14
C GLN A 180 4.38 38.96 -4.42
N GLY A 181 4.88 39.40 -3.26
CA GLY A 181 4.39 40.61 -2.58
C GLY A 181 4.33 40.51 -1.05
N HIS A 182 5.15 41.29 -0.35
CA HIS A 182 4.96 41.56 1.08
C HIS A 182 3.96 42.72 1.23
N SER A 183 2.95 42.58 2.09
CA SER A 183 2.18 43.73 2.59
C SER A 183 1.67 43.50 4.00
N HIS A 184 1.74 44.52 4.85
CA HIS A 184 1.23 44.48 6.21
C HIS A 184 -0.30 44.69 6.23
N GLY A 185 -1.03 43.84 6.96
CA GLY A 185 -2.44 44.05 7.28
C GLY A 185 -3.02 42.84 7.99
N GLY A 186 -3.67 43.04 9.14
CA GLY A 186 -4.26 41.95 9.91
C GLY A 186 -5.43 41.30 9.17
N GLY A 187 -5.21 40.11 8.62
CA GLY A 187 -6.19 39.28 7.93
C GLY A 187 -5.77 37.81 7.97
N PHE A 188 -6.73 36.89 7.88
CA PHE A 188 -6.47 35.44 8.00
C PHE A 188 -5.55 34.94 6.88
N ASP A 189 -4.36 34.46 7.27
CA ASP A 189 -3.28 34.09 6.36
C ASP A 189 -3.55 32.71 5.71
N PHE A 190 -4.03 32.72 4.46
CA PHE A 190 -4.48 31.50 3.74
C PHE A 190 -3.34 30.52 3.42
N HIS A 191 -2.08 30.92 3.61
CA HIS A 191 -0.89 30.10 3.36
C HIS A 191 -0.26 29.46 4.61
N ARG A 192 -0.75 29.75 5.84
CA ARG A 192 -0.16 29.20 7.07
C ARG A 192 -0.74 27.85 7.50
N GLY A 193 -1.58 27.23 6.65
CA GLY A 193 -2.28 25.97 6.92
C GLY A 193 -1.67 24.71 6.29
N PHE A 194 -0.51 24.81 5.65
CA PHE A 194 0.25 23.67 5.14
C PHE A 194 1.74 24.03 5.08
N GLU A 195 2.41 24.01 6.24
CA GLU A 195 3.88 24.06 6.29
C GLU A 195 4.47 22.88 5.51
N ALA A 196 5.70 23.07 4.99
CA ALA A 196 6.28 22.27 3.92
C ALA A 196 6.74 20.84 4.32
N ASP A 197 6.21 20.29 5.40
CA ASP A 197 6.63 19.04 6.03
C ASP A 197 5.56 17.91 6.01
N ILE A 198 4.34 18.16 5.53
CA ILE A 198 3.39 17.06 5.22
C ILE A 198 3.66 16.60 3.79
N THR A 199 4.28 15.42 3.64
CA THR A 199 4.48 14.85 2.31
C THR A 199 3.13 14.44 1.69
N PRO A 200 2.97 14.50 0.35
CA PRO A 200 1.80 13.93 -0.33
C PRO A 200 1.56 12.45 0.04
N GLU A 201 2.63 11.74 0.36
CA GLU A 201 2.65 10.37 0.88
C GLU A 201 2.01 10.28 2.29
N ASP A 202 2.30 11.21 3.21
CA ASP A 202 1.64 11.27 4.53
C ASP A 202 0.16 11.59 4.42
N LEU A 203 -0.22 12.53 3.54
CA LEU A 203 -1.62 12.87 3.29
C LEU A 203 -2.40 11.68 2.70
N PHE A 204 -1.74 10.86 1.87
CA PHE A 204 -2.28 9.60 1.35
C PHE A 204 -2.37 8.53 2.45
N ASN A 205 -1.32 8.32 3.24
CA ASN A 205 -1.28 7.34 4.33
C ASN A 205 -2.35 7.62 5.39
N MET A 206 -2.58 8.90 5.73
CA MET A 206 -3.62 9.34 6.66
C MET A 206 -5.05 9.09 6.15
N PHE A 207 -5.27 9.06 4.83
CA PHE A 207 -6.61 8.99 4.23
C PHE A 207 -6.99 7.61 3.64
N PHE A 208 -6.01 6.77 3.30
CA PHE A 208 -6.22 5.43 2.75
C PHE A 208 -5.99 4.28 3.76
N GLY A 209 -5.42 4.57 4.95
CA GLY A 209 -5.55 3.79 6.19
C GLY A 209 -5.13 2.31 6.14
N GLY A 210 -3.87 2.00 6.48
CA GLY A 210 -3.39 0.61 6.34
C GLY A 210 -2.10 0.18 7.05
N GLY A 211 -1.76 0.76 8.22
CA GLY A 211 -0.88 0.09 9.20
C GLY A 211 0.64 0.16 9.01
N PHE A 212 1.24 1.26 9.47
CA PHE A 212 2.57 1.28 10.09
C PHE A 212 2.61 2.39 11.14
N PRO A 213 3.02 2.14 12.40
CA PRO A 213 3.24 3.22 13.37
C PRO A 213 4.63 3.81 13.14
N SER A 214 4.71 5.09 12.81
CA SER A 214 5.95 5.86 12.95
C SER A 214 5.64 7.19 13.61
N SER A 215 6.23 7.39 14.78
CA SER A 215 6.10 8.58 15.60
C SER A 215 6.98 9.72 15.08
N SER A 216 6.35 10.86 14.82
CA SER A 216 6.90 12.23 14.93
C SER A 216 8.43 12.37 14.85
N THR A 217 8.98 12.43 13.65
CA THR A 217 10.37 12.87 13.45
C THR A 217 10.46 14.40 13.52
N HIS A 218 10.92 14.93 14.66
CA HIS A 218 11.34 16.34 14.74
C HIS A 218 12.56 16.57 13.83
N THR A 219 12.37 17.29 12.73
CA THR A 219 13.44 17.75 11.84
C THR A 219 14.19 18.93 12.44
N PHE A 220 15.50 18.77 12.66
CA PHE A 220 16.38 19.86 13.08
C PHE A 220 16.50 20.92 11.96
N THR A 221 16.20 22.17 12.28
CA THR A 221 16.39 23.31 11.36
C THR A 221 17.79 23.92 11.53
N ASN A 222 18.61 23.82 10.49
CA ASN A 222 19.94 24.46 10.41
C ASN A 222 19.82 25.82 9.70
N GLY A 223 19.47 26.86 10.45
CA GLY A 223 19.48 28.23 9.96
C GLY A 223 20.88 28.84 9.91
N ARG A 224 21.42 29.09 8.71
CA ARG A 224 22.55 30.02 8.55
C ARG A 224 22.03 31.45 8.66
N THR A 225 22.51 32.19 9.66
CA THR A 225 22.19 33.59 9.90
C THR A 225 22.66 34.48 8.74
N SER A 226 21.78 35.37 8.27
CA SER A 226 22.14 36.50 7.41
C SER A 226 22.15 37.79 8.21
N TYR A 227 23.06 38.70 7.86
CA TYR A 227 23.30 39.97 8.53
C TYR A 227 22.04 40.85 8.62
N SER A 228 21.78 41.38 9.80
CA SER A 228 20.99 42.60 10.00
C SER A 228 21.60 43.38 11.15
N ASN A 229 22.09 44.59 10.87
CA ASN A 229 22.62 45.49 11.89
C ASN A 229 21.44 46.06 12.70
N HIS A 230 21.40 45.76 14.00
CA HIS A 230 20.75 46.64 14.95
C HIS A 230 21.62 46.86 16.18
N THR A 231 21.58 48.10 16.66
CA THR A 231 22.45 48.70 17.64
C THR A 231 22.17 48.22 19.06
N ASP A 232 23.24 47.82 19.74
CA ASP A 232 23.56 48.11 21.15
C ASP A 232 22.45 47.97 22.21
N SER A 233 22.49 46.85 22.95
CA SER A 233 22.09 46.79 24.37
C SER A 233 22.66 45.53 25.04
N ARG A 234 23.85 45.69 25.61
CA ARG A 234 24.56 44.79 26.53
C ARG A 234 23.64 44.11 27.57
N GLN A 235 23.56 42.78 27.54
CA GLN A 235 23.43 42.00 28.78
C GLN A 235 24.08 40.62 28.66
N GLU A 236 25.25 40.48 29.28
CA GLU A 236 25.95 39.20 29.42
C GLU A 236 25.12 38.23 30.28
N ARG A 237 24.86 37.03 29.75
CA ARG A 237 24.69 35.84 30.59
C ARG A 237 25.60 34.73 30.10
N THR A 238 26.58 34.46 30.94
CA THR A 238 27.57 33.40 30.89
C THR A 238 27.00 32.08 30.36
N GLU A 239 27.63 31.53 29.32
CA GLU A 239 27.46 30.12 28.97
C GLU A 239 28.12 29.26 30.06
N GLU A 240 27.34 28.74 31.01
CA GLU A 240 27.79 27.56 31.76
C GLU A 240 27.55 26.32 30.90
N ARG A 241 28.66 25.84 30.33
CA ARG A 241 28.79 24.60 29.57
C ARG A 241 28.62 23.38 30.49
N GLY A 242 27.39 23.16 30.93
CA GLY A 242 26.97 22.04 31.78
C GLY A 242 27.05 20.70 31.04
N ASP A 243 27.81 19.78 31.65
CA ASP A 243 28.24 18.46 31.18
C ASP A 243 27.18 17.52 30.57
N GLY A 244 27.65 16.56 29.77
CA GLY A 244 26.85 15.68 28.94
C GLY A 244 26.10 14.58 29.71
N GLY A 245 24.83 14.36 29.33
CA GLY A 245 24.01 13.26 29.82
C GLY A 245 22.52 13.60 29.83
N PHE A 246 22.14 14.67 30.54
CA PHE A 246 20.73 15.01 30.76
C PHE A 246 19.96 15.43 29.51
N SER A 247 20.61 16.04 28.51
CA SER A 247 19.97 16.38 27.23
C SER A 247 19.48 15.14 26.47
N VAL A 248 20.24 14.04 26.48
CA VAL A 248 19.86 12.77 25.86
C VAL A 248 18.67 12.16 26.58
N PHE A 249 18.63 12.21 27.92
CA PHE A 249 17.48 11.73 28.69
C PHE A 249 16.20 12.53 28.37
N ILE A 250 16.28 13.86 28.23
CA ILE A 250 15.12 14.69 27.85
C ILE A 250 14.67 14.39 26.42
N GLN A 251 15.60 14.20 25.47
CA GLN A 251 15.29 13.86 24.08
C GLN A 251 14.66 12.47 23.92
N LEU A 252 15.08 11.49 24.74
CA LEU A 252 14.51 10.14 24.74
C LEU A 252 13.24 10.01 25.58
N MET A 253 12.95 10.98 26.47
CA MET A 253 11.81 10.93 27.40
C MET A 253 10.46 10.67 26.69
N PRO A 254 10.11 11.33 25.56
CA PRO A 254 8.87 11.04 24.85
C PRO A 254 8.81 9.61 24.29
N ILE A 255 9.94 9.08 23.79
CA ILE A 255 10.04 7.72 23.25
C ILE A 255 9.89 6.70 24.39
N VAL A 256 10.57 6.92 25.52
CA VAL A 256 10.46 6.09 26.72
C VAL A 256 9.03 6.11 27.26
N VAL A 257 8.36 7.27 27.30
CA VAL A 257 6.96 7.37 27.70
C VAL A 257 6.04 6.62 26.73
N LEU A 258 6.22 6.74 25.41
CA LEU A 258 5.43 5.98 24.44
C LEU A 258 5.62 4.45 24.57
N ILE A 259 6.86 4.00 24.83
CA ILE A 259 7.17 2.59 25.09
C ILE A 259 6.52 2.15 26.41
N LEU A 260 6.65 2.93 27.49
CA LEU A 260 6.03 2.61 28.78
C LEU A 260 4.51 2.57 28.69
N VAL A 261 3.87 3.55 28.03
CA VAL A 261 2.41 3.56 27.78
C VAL A 261 1.99 2.35 26.95
N SER A 262 2.78 1.96 25.94
CA SER A 262 2.50 0.76 25.14
C SER A 262 2.60 -0.54 25.96
N ILE A 263 3.62 -0.66 26.82
CA ILE A 263 3.81 -1.82 27.70
C ILE A 263 2.70 -1.87 28.77
N LEU A 264 2.39 -0.74 29.41
CA LEU A 264 1.33 -0.63 30.42
C LEU A 264 -0.05 -0.94 29.80
N SER A 265 -0.30 -0.48 28.57
CA SER A 265 -1.53 -0.83 27.83
C SER A 265 -1.62 -2.33 27.56
N GLN A 266 -0.53 -2.97 27.16
CA GLN A 266 -0.48 -4.43 26.96
C GLN A 266 -0.69 -5.21 28.28
N MET A 267 -0.21 -4.70 29.41
CA MET A 267 -0.46 -5.29 30.73
C MET A 267 -1.90 -5.09 31.23
N MET A 268 -2.64 -4.10 30.70
CA MET A 268 -4.04 -3.85 31.05
C MET A 268 -5.05 -4.60 30.16
N VAL A 269 -4.61 -5.21 29.06
CA VAL A 269 -5.49 -6.06 28.22
C VAL A 269 -5.65 -7.43 28.87
N SER A 270 -6.69 -7.57 29.69
CA SER A 270 -7.14 -8.89 30.16
C SER A 270 -7.56 -9.77 28.97
N PRO A 271 -7.21 -11.07 28.96
CA PRO A 271 -7.66 -11.98 27.91
C PRO A 271 -9.19 -12.12 27.95
N PRO A 272 -9.86 -12.34 26.81
CA PRO A 272 -11.32 -12.52 26.80
C PRO A 272 -11.71 -13.77 27.61
N PRO A 273 -12.84 -13.75 28.33
CA PRO A 273 -13.25 -14.83 29.24
C PRO A 273 -13.59 -16.15 28.52
N TYR A 274 -13.87 -16.12 27.22
CA TYR A 274 -14.17 -17.28 26.38
C TYR A 274 -13.59 -17.14 24.96
N SER A 275 -13.70 -18.21 24.18
CA SER A 275 -13.63 -18.19 22.72
C SER A 275 -14.50 -19.27 22.09
N LEU A 276 -14.95 -19.05 20.84
CA LEU A 276 -15.73 -20.02 20.05
C LEU A 276 -14.88 -21.17 19.47
N TYR A 277 -13.55 -21.14 19.64
CA TYR A 277 -12.61 -22.11 19.08
C TYR A 277 -11.51 -22.39 20.10
N SER A 278 -11.10 -23.65 20.25
CA SER A 278 -10.04 -24.03 21.20
C SER A 278 -8.75 -23.22 20.97
N ARG A 279 -8.25 -22.58 22.03
CA ARG A 279 -7.01 -21.78 22.01
C ARG A 279 -6.06 -22.25 23.11
N PRO A 280 -5.20 -23.24 22.84
CA PRO A 280 -4.21 -23.72 23.80
C PRO A 280 -3.24 -22.63 24.27
N SER A 281 -2.90 -21.66 23.41
CA SER A 281 -1.99 -20.55 23.72
C SER A 281 -2.50 -19.59 24.80
N THR A 282 -3.82 -19.45 24.97
CA THR A 282 -4.44 -18.63 26.01
C THR A 282 -5.01 -19.47 27.16
N GLY A 283 -4.72 -20.77 27.19
CA GLY A 283 -5.26 -21.70 28.19
C GLY A 283 -6.75 -22.02 28.04
N GLN A 284 -7.40 -21.54 26.96
CA GLN A 284 -8.83 -21.75 26.68
C GLN A 284 -9.04 -23.11 26.01
N THR A 285 -8.97 -24.17 26.81
CA THR A 285 -9.09 -25.57 26.36
C THR A 285 -10.28 -26.30 26.98
N LEU A 286 -10.91 -25.75 28.02
CA LEU A 286 -12.05 -26.38 28.67
C LEU A 286 -13.32 -26.09 27.87
N LYS A 287 -13.87 -27.12 27.22
CA LYS A 287 -15.12 -27.03 26.48
C LYS A 287 -16.34 -26.88 27.42
N ARG A 288 -17.25 -25.98 27.08
CA ARG A 288 -18.57 -25.76 27.68
C ARG A 288 -19.63 -25.59 26.58
N GLN A 289 -20.90 -25.64 26.97
CA GLN A 289 -22.06 -25.36 26.11
C GLN A 289 -22.97 -24.34 26.79
N THR A 290 -23.64 -23.49 26.00
CA THR A 290 -24.61 -22.51 26.49
C THR A 290 -25.99 -23.14 26.71
N GLU A 291 -26.78 -22.57 27.62
CA GLU A 291 -28.09 -23.14 27.99
C GLU A 291 -29.16 -23.10 26.86
N ASN A 292 -29.20 -22.06 26.01
CA ASN A 292 -30.28 -21.92 25.02
C ASN A 292 -29.93 -22.61 23.69
N LEU A 293 -28.93 -22.07 22.99
CA LEU A 293 -28.53 -22.52 21.65
C LEU A 293 -27.56 -23.71 21.66
N HIS A 294 -27.13 -24.18 22.84
CA HIS A 294 -26.19 -25.29 23.00
C HIS A 294 -24.86 -25.07 22.24
N VAL A 295 -24.41 -23.81 22.19
CA VAL A 295 -23.22 -23.40 21.45
C VAL A 295 -21.96 -23.85 22.20
N ASP A 296 -21.09 -24.58 21.50
CA ASP A 296 -19.79 -24.98 22.01
C ASP A 296 -18.86 -23.76 22.18
N TYR A 297 -18.36 -23.53 23.40
CA TYR A 297 -17.37 -22.50 23.70
C TYR A 297 -16.24 -23.02 24.60
N TYR A 298 -15.11 -22.33 24.59
CA TYR A 298 -13.88 -22.73 25.27
C TYR A 298 -13.46 -21.68 26.29
N VAL A 299 -13.12 -22.12 27.50
CA VAL A 299 -12.76 -21.27 28.64
C VAL A 299 -11.48 -21.73 29.32
N THR A 300 -10.93 -20.86 30.16
CA THR A 300 -9.81 -21.17 31.07
C THR A 300 -10.25 -22.09 32.21
N LYS A 301 -9.29 -22.64 32.97
CA LYS A 301 -9.57 -23.52 34.11
C LYS A 301 -10.32 -22.78 35.23
N ASP A 302 -9.99 -21.51 35.43
CA ASP A 302 -10.46 -20.69 36.55
C ASP A 302 -11.84 -20.04 36.31
N PHE A 303 -12.37 -20.15 35.08
CA PHE A 303 -13.65 -19.58 34.66
C PHE A 303 -14.83 -19.95 35.58
N LYS A 304 -14.89 -21.21 36.06
CA LYS A 304 -15.96 -21.66 36.99
C LYS A 304 -15.88 -21.02 38.38
N SER A 305 -14.70 -20.55 38.79
CA SER A 305 -14.50 -19.83 40.05
C SER A 305 -14.90 -18.36 39.90
N GLU A 306 -14.55 -17.77 38.76
CA GLU A 306 -14.68 -16.34 38.44
C GLU A 306 -16.11 -15.94 38.01
N PHE A 307 -16.76 -16.72 37.14
CA PHE A 307 -18.08 -16.39 36.58
C PHE A 307 -19.17 -17.35 37.10
N LYS A 308 -20.13 -16.80 37.84
CA LYS A 308 -21.26 -17.55 38.45
C LYS A 308 -22.56 -16.74 38.41
N GLY A 309 -23.70 -17.42 38.47
CA GLY A 309 -25.02 -16.77 38.53
C GLY A 309 -25.29 -15.87 37.33
N SER A 310 -25.74 -14.63 37.58
CA SER A 310 -26.04 -13.64 36.53
C SER A 310 -24.84 -13.34 35.62
N ALA A 311 -23.62 -13.33 36.14
CA ALA A 311 -22.42 -13.10 35.34
C ALA A 311 -22.18 -14.25 34.34
N LEU A 312 -22.44 -15.49 34.74
CA LEU A 312 -22.36 -16.64 33.83
C LEU A 312 -23.42 -16.54 32.72
N HIS A 313 -24.67 -16.24 33.08
CA HIS A 313 -25.75 -16.08 32.11
C HIS A 313 -25.46 -14.95 31.10
N GLN A 314 -24.88 -13.83 31.55
CA GLN A 314 -24.46 -12.75 30.65
C GLN A 314 -23.33 -13.17 29.71
N ILE A 315 -22.35 -13.96 30.18
CA ILE A 315 -21.30 -14.53 29.32
C ILE A 315 -21.90 -15.49 28.28
N GLU A 316 -22.79 -16.40 28.69
CA GLU A 316 -23.39 -17.37 27.76
C GLU A 316 -24.30 -16.69 26.73
N LYS A 317 -25.03 -15.63 27.11
CA LYS A 317 -25.73 -14.77 26.16
C LYS A 317 -24.77 -14.12 25.14
N ASN A 318 -23.64 -13.57 25.59
CA ASN A 318 -22.65 -12.96 24.70
C ASN A 318 -22.03 -14.00 23.74
N VAL A 319 -21.77 -15.22 24.22
CA VAL A 319 -21.32 -16.36 23.40
C VAL A 319 -22.33 -16.67 22.28
N GLU A 320 -23.64 -16.67 22.61
CA GLU A 320 -24.71 -16.92 21.65
C GLU A 320 -24.83 -15.79 20.60
N GLU A 321 -24.75 -14.52 21.04
CA GLU A 321 -24.76 -13.36 20.14
C GLU A 321 -23.55 -13.34 19.19
N ASP A 322 -22.34 -13.59 19.71
CA ASP A 322 -21.10 -13.71 18.92
C ASP A 322 -21.16 -14.88 17.93
N TYR A 323 -21.72 -16.03 18.34
CA TYR A 323 -21.89 -17.19 17.47
C TYR A 323 -22.83 -16.88 16.31
N VAL A 324 -24.02 -16.32 16.59
CA VAL A 324 -24.98 -15.91 15.56
C VAL A 324 -24.37 -14.86 14.61
N ALA A 325 -23.59 -13.90 15.14
CA ALA A 325 -22.88 -12.92 14.33
C ALA A 325 -21.80 -13.56 13.42
N ASN A 326 -21.03 -14.51 13.95
CA ASN A 326 -20.02 -15.27 13.20
C ASN A 326 -20.66 -16.09 12.07
N VAL A 327 -21.72 -16.86 12.37
CA VAL A 327 -22.48 -17.64 11.38
C VAL A 327 -23.06 -16.73 10.29
N ARG A 328 -23.65 -15.59 10.66
CA ARG A 328 -24.16 -14.58 9.72
C ARG A 328 -23.07 -14.03 8.79
N ASN A 329 -21.91 -13.69 9.35
CA ASN A 329 -20.77 -13.18 8.59
C ASN A 329 -20.18 -14.22 7.64
N ASN A 330 -20.13 -15.50 8.06
CA ASN A 330 -19.63 -16.58 7.21
C ASN A 330 -20.63 -16.96 6.11
N CYS A 331 -21.93 -16.99 6.41
CA CYS A 331 -22.97 -17.12 5.38
C CYS A 331 -22.88 -16.00 4.32
N TRP A 332 -22.64 -14.75 4.74
CA TRP A 332 -22.44 -13.65 3.80
C TRP A 332 -21.22 -13.89 2.88
N LYS A 333 -20.09 -14.37 3.41
CA LYS A 333 -18.91 -14.75 2.62
C LYS A 333 -19.18 -15.92 1.66
N GLU A 334 -19.86 -16.97 2.13
CA GLU A 334 -20.28 -18.11 1.27
C GLU A 334 -21.16 -17.62 0.12
N ARG A 335 -22.11 -16.72 0.39
CA ARG A 335 -23.02 -16.19 -0.63
C ARG A 335 -22.29 -15.29 -1.62
N GLN A 336 -21.37 -14.46 -1.14
CA GLN A 336 -20.55 -13.61 -1.99
C GLN A 336 -19.67 -14.45 -2.92
N THR A 337 -18.90 -15.38 -2.37
CA THR A 337 -18.02 -16.28 -3.16
C THR A 337 -18.78 -17.14 -4.16
N LYS A 338 -19.96 -17.66 -3.83
CA LYS A 338 -20.84 -18.36 -4.79
C LYS A 338 -21.34 -17.43 -5.90
N THR A 339 -21.69 -16.18 -5.57
CA THR A 339 -22.11 -15.16 -6.55
C THR A 339 -20.97 -14.77 -7.48
N ASP A 340 -19.77 -14.58 -6.94
CA ASP A 340 -18.56 -14.23 -7.69
C ASP A 340 -18.16 -15.36 -8.66
N LEU A 341 -18.26 -16.64 -8.23
CA LEU A 341 -18.05 -17.80 -9.10
C LEU A 341 -19.08 -17.87 -10.24
N LEU A 342 -20.36 -17.59 -9.98
CA LEU A 342 -21.41 -17.54 -11.00
C LEU A 342 -21.19 -16.38 -11.98
N TYR A 343 -20.78 -15.22 -11.47
CA TYR A 343 -20.45 -14.05 -12.30
C TYR A 343 -19.23 -14.34 -13.19
N ALA A 344 -18.15 -14.88 -12.63
CA ALA A 344 -16.97 -15.29 -13.38
C ALA A 344 -17.31 -16.34 -14.45
N ALA A 345 -18.10 -17.36 -14.11
CA ALA A 345 -18.59 -18.36 -15.06
C ALA A 345 -19.35 -17.72 -16.24
N LYS A 346 -20.18 -16.69 -15.97
CA LYS A 346 -20.93 -15.96 -17.00
C LYS A 346 -20.04 -15.07 -17.88
N VAL A 347 -19.05 -14.40 -17.29
CA VAL A 347 -18.11 -13.52 -18.00
C VAL A 347 -17.16 -14.32 -18.90
N TYR A 348 -16.54 -15.37 -18.36
CA TYR A 348 -15.56 -16.19 -19.07
C TYR A 348 -16.17 -17.37 -19.86
N ARG A 349 -17.49 -17.60 -19.72
CA ARG A 349 -18.22 -18.74 -20.31
C ARG A 349 -17.65 -20.11 -19.89
N ASP A 350 -17.15 -20.22 -18.66
CA ASP A 350 -16.56 -21.45 -18.12
C ASP A 350 -17.57 -22.25 -17.28
N ASP A 351 -18.07 -23.36 -17.83
CA ASP A 351 -18.95 -24.30 -17.13
C ASP A 351 -18.29 -24.97 -15.91
N ARG A 352 -16.97 -25.01 -15.80
CA ARG A 352 -16.27 -25.55 -14.62
C ARG A 352 -16.50 -24.64 -13.41
N MET A 353 -16.42 -23.33 -13.59
CA MET A 353 -16.73 -22.35 -12.54
C MET A 353 -18.22 -22.42 -12.15
N ARG A 354 -19.12 -22.61 -13.13
CA ARG A 354 -20.55 -22.77 -12.87
C ARG A 354 -20.84 -24.01 -12.02
N LYS A 355 -20.30 -25.17 -12.40
CA LYS A 355 -20.41 -26.41 -11.61
C LYS A 355 -19.78 -26.27 -10.22
N LYS A 356 -18.66 -25.56 -10.09
CA LYS A 356 -18.04 -25.27 -8.78
C LYS A 356 -18.96 -24.43 -7.88
N ALA A 357 -19.65 -23.44 -8.44
CA ALA A 357 -20.63 -22.64 -7.69
C ALA A 357 -21.89 -23.44 -7.32
N GLU A 358 -22.36 -24.32 -8.21
CA GLU A 358 -23.50 -25.22 -7.96
C GLU A 358 -23.18 -26.20 -6.82
N LEU A 359 -22.00 -26.85 -6.85
CA LEU A 359 -21.51 -27.80 -5.83
C LEU A 359 -21.04 -27.14 -4.53
N MET A 360 -20.84 -25.83 -4.49
CA MET A 360 -20.43 -25.12 -3.28
C MET A 360 -21.54 -25.23 -2.21
N THR A 361 -21.20 -25.88 -1.10
CA THR A 361 -22.08 -25.96 0.08
C THR A 361 -22.14 -24.61 0.79
N MET A 362 -23.30 -24.37 1.39
CA MET A 362 -23.70 -23.08 1.99
C MET A 362 -24.05 -23.32 3.46
N ASP A 363 -23.16 -24.00 4.18
CA ASP A 363 -23.50 -24.65 5.44
C ASP A 363 -23.66 -23.64 6.58
N ASN A 364 -22.91 -22.53 6.57
CA ASN A 364 -23.17 -21.42 7.49
C ASN A 364 -24.50 -20.73 7.18
N CYS A 365 -24.93 -20.65 5.92
CA CYS A 365 -26.26 -20.14 5.61
C CYS A 365 -27.39 -21.07 6.05
N LYS A 366 -27.25 -22.39 5.91
CA LYS A 366 -28.24 -23.35 6.44
C LYS A 366 -28.38 -23.22 7.96
N GLU A 367 -27.27 -23.07 8.67
CA GLU A 367 -27.30 -22.87 10.12
C GLU A 367 -27.88 -21.49 10.50
N LEU A 368 -27.59 -20.44 9.73
CA LEU A 368 -28.24 -19.13 9.90
C LEU A 368 -29.76 -19.22 9.74
N ASP A 369 -30.25 -19.96 8.74
CA ASP A 369 -31.68 -20.16 8.52
C ASP A 369 -32.32 -20.99 9.65
N ARG A 370 -31.62 -22.03 10.14
CA ARG A 370 -32.04 -22.76 11.36
C ARG A 370 -32.18 -21.85 12.56
N LEU A 371 -31.17 -21.01 12.82
CA LEU A 371 -31.17 -20.04 13.93
C LEU A 371 -32.31 -19.02 13.78
N ASN A 372 -32.51 -18.46 12.58
CA ASN A 372 -33.61 -17.54 12.29
C ASN A 372 -34.99 -18.19 12.52
N ASN A 373 -35.15 -19.48 12.23
CA ASN A 373 -36.38 -20.21 12.48
C ASN A 373 -36.64 -20.43 13.98
N LEU A 374 -35.60 -20.73 14.77
CA LEU A 374 -35.70 -20.83 16.23
C LEU A 374 -36.17 -19.50 16.84
N PHE A 375 -35.61 -18.36 16.42
CA PHE A 375 -36.01 -17.03 16.90
C PHE A 375 -37.38 -16.54 16.39
N ARG A 376 -37.99 -17.21 15.39
CA ARG A 376 -39.32 -16.85 14.85
C ARG A 376 -40.46 -17.71 15.40
N GLY A 377 -40.15 -18.82 16.08
CA GLY A 377 -41.12 -19.78 16.59
C GLY A 377 -41.22 -19.83 18.12
N GLY A 378 -40.64 -18.86 18.83
CA GLY A 378 -40.66 -18.72 20.29
C GLY A 378 -41.52 -17.57 20.77
#